data_AF-A0A931P6J3-F1
#
_entry.id   AF-A0A931P6J3-F1
#
_cell.length_a   1.000
_cell.length_b   1.000
_cell.length_c   1.000
_cell.angle_alpha   90.00
_cell.angle_beta   90.00
_cell.angle_gamma   90.00
#
_symmetry.space_group_name_H-M   'P 1'
#
loop_
_entity.id
_entity.type
_entity.pdbx_description
1 polymer ?
#
loop_
_entity_poly.entity_id
_entity_poly.type
_entity_poly.pdbx_seq_one_letter_code
_entity_poly.pdbx_strand_id
1 'polypeptide(L)'
;MEPGSQVTIERFQPAIIQIATQAGTGTGFYLKEYDLIITNDHVVGNNAEVTIAGKTFDKRISRVFYTDRKHDLAFLEPPGDIGLPELTLGRYETLKDGDAVIAIGHPYGLNYTATQGMISKVDRIRDGLKFIQIDAAINPGNSGGPLVNARGEIIGVNTFIIRGGDNLGFALPVSYLLEALNLYVPNRGFPSTRCYSCGFLVLPDNIDSGKYCPSCGTEVVIPAVPEKEIEPVGVAKTIEDILKSLGKDIKLAREGSNNWSVKEGSARIRITYNPENYFIAGDAYLCQLPVEPARIKALYHFLLKENYKLNGLVLSCVKQNIVLSSIIYDLDITKESGTAVLHHLFRKADEYDDYLKQEYGCVERLEE
;
A
#
# COMPACT_ATOMS: atom_id res chain seq x y z
N MET A 1 -1.37 26.05 23.53
CA MET A 1 -0.01 25.64 23.11
C MET A 1 -0.18 24.75 21.90
N GLU A 2 0.50 25.06 20.80
CA GLU A 2 0.53 24.17 19.64
C GLU A 2 1.20 22.85 20.06
N PRO A 3 0.63 21.69 19.71
CA PRO A 3 1.28 20.42 19.99
C PRO A 3 2.63 20.38 19.25
N GLY A 4 3.70 19.97 19.95
CA GLY A 4 4.99 19.77 19.30
C GLY A 4 4.89 18.76 18.15
N SER A 5 5.75 18.89 17.14
CA SER A 5 5.72 18.05 15.93
C SER A 5 5.65 16.55 16.25
N GLN A 6 6.37 16.09 17.27
CA GLN A 6 6.34 14.69 17.73
C GLN A 6 4.93 14.23 18.16
N VAL A 7 4.21 15.05 18.92
CA VAL A 7 2.86 14.73 19.41
C VAL A 7 1.89 14.62 18.23
N THR A 8 2.02 15.52 17.25
CA THR A 8 1.22 15.48 16.02
C THR A 8 1.52 14.20 15.24
N ILE A 9 2.79 13.84 15.07
CA ILE A 9 3.22 12.63 14.36
C ILE A 9 2.62 11.36 15.01
N GLU A 10 2.76 11.21 16.33
CA GLU A 10 2.23 10.06 17.08
C GLU A 10 0.70 9.94 16.98
N ARG A 11 -0.01 11.07 16.97
CA ARG A 11 -1.47 11.10 16.80
C ARG A 11 -1.89 10.64 15.41
N PHE A 12 -1.16 11.04 14.38
CA PHE A 12 -1.50 10.71 12.99
C PHE A 12 -1.15 9.27 12.64
N GLN A 13 -0.09 8.71 13.22
CA GLN A 13 0.46 7.41 12.84
C GLN A 13 -0.58 6.27 12.70
N PRO A 14 -1.55 6.09 13.62
CA PRO A 14 -2.55 5.03 13.49
C PRO A 14 -3.56 5.28 12.35
N ALA A 15 -3.80 6.53 11.95
CA ALA A 15 -4.74 6.88 10.87
C ALA A 15 -4.08 7.00 9.49
N ILE A 16 -2.75 6.88 9.40
CA ILE A 16 -2.07 6.80 8.10
C ILE A 16 -2.13 5.37 7.59
N ILE A 17 -2.60 5.22 6.37
CA ILE A 17 -2.84 3.94 5.72
C ILE A 17 -1.88 3.82 4.54
N GLN A 18 -1.19 2.69 4.44
CA GLN A 18 -0.45 2.33 3.24
C GLN A 18 -1.42 1.76 2.23
N ILE A 19 -1.32 2.21 0.97
CA ILE A 19 -2.12 1.71 -0.15
C ILE A 19 -1.19 1.04 -1.14
N ALA A 20 -1.55 -0.14 -1.59
CA ALA A 20 -0.80 -0.90 -2.57
C ALA A 20 -1.71 -1.37 -3.70
N THR A 21 -1.23 -1.20 -4.92
CA THR A 21 -1.78 -1.77 -6.16
C THR A 21 -0.69 -2.61 -6.83
N GLN A 22 -1.05 -3.32 -7.90
CA GLN A 22 -0.05 -4.04 -8.71
C GLN A 22 0.97 -3.10 -9.38
N ALA A 23 0.64 -1.81 -9.53
CA ALA A 23 1.48 -0.83 -10.22
C ALA A 23 2.38 -0.02 -9.27
N GLY A 24 2.11 -0.03 -7.96
CA GLY A 24 2.89 0.73 -7.00
C GLY A 24 2.23 0.89 -5.63
N THR A 25 2.85 1.72 -4.79
CA THR A 25 2.39 2.02 -3.43
C THR A 25 2.21 3.52 -3.22
N GLY A 26 1.36 3.87 -2.27
CA GLY A 26 1.12 5.24 -1.84
C GLY A 26 0.58 5.29 -0.43
N THR A 27 0.15 6.48 -0.03
CA THR A 27 -0.41 6.75 1.29
C THR A 27 -1.86 7.17 1.18
N GLY A 28 -2.65 6.83 2.19
CA GLY A 28 -3.89 7.52 2.48
C GLY A 28 -4.00 7.86 3.96
N PHE A 29 -5.08 8.55 4.33
CA PHE A 29 -5.40 8.82 5.73
C PHE A 29 -6.90 8.69 5.97
N TYR A 30 -7.27 8.23 7.16
CA TYR A 30 -8.67 8.06 7.53
C TYR A 30 -9.29 9.37 8.02
N LEU A 31 -10.47 9.71 7.48
CA LEU A 31 -11.30 10.81 7.95
C LEU A 31 -12.59 10.25 8.57
N LYS A 32 -12.63 10.24 9.90
CA LYS A 32 -13.73 9.69 10.69
C LYS A 32 -15.09 10.34 10.44
N GLU A 33 -15.13 11.65 10.25
CA GLU A 33 -16.38 12.39 9.99
C GLU A 33 -17.12 11.87 8.75
N TYR A 34 -16.35 11.48 7.73
CA TYR A 34 -16.87 10.94 6.47
C TYR A 34 -16.81 9.41 6.44
N ASP A 35 -16.06 8.82 7.37
CA ASP A 35 -15.74 7.40 7.47
C ASP A 35 -15.29 6.86 6.09
N LEU A 36 -14.19 7.46 5.62
CA LEU A 36 -13.49 7.20 4.35
C LEU A 36 -11.98 7.26 4.56
N ILE A 37 -11.23 6.51 3.75
CA ILE A 37 -9.80 6.74 3.56
C ILE A 37 -9.62 7.64 2.36
N ILE A 38 -8.83 8.70 2.50
CA ILE A 38 -8.52 9.66 1.44
C ILE A 38 -7.12 9.34 0.88
N THR A 39 -6.97 9.37 -0.44
CA THR A 39 -5.69 9.23 -1.14
C THR A 39 -5.72 9.97 -2.48
N ASN A 40 -4.71 9.79 -3.33
CA ASN A 40 -4.72 10.29 -4.70
C ASN A 40 -5.33 9.30 -5.70
N ASP A 41 -5.93 9.84 -6.76
CA ASP A 41 -6.46 9.07 -7.90
C ASP A 41 -5.35 8.24 -8.56
N HIS A 42 -4.18 8.83 -8.79
CA HIS A 42 -3.06 8.10 -9.41
C HIS A 42 -2.48 6.97 -8.56
N VAL A 43 -2.69 6.97 -7.23
CA VAL A 43 -2.25 5.88 -6.34
C VAL A 43 -3.12 4.63 -6.55
N VAL A 44 -4.43 4.83 -6.73
CA VAL A 44 -5.38 3.73 -6.95
C VAL A 44 -5.47 3.35 -8.44
N GLY A 45 -5.19 4.29 -9.34
CA GLY A 45 -5.28 4.09 -10.79
C GLY A 45 -6.68 3.66 -11.21
N ASN A 46 -6.76 2.70 -12.14
CA ASN A 46 -8.03 2.15 -12.63
C ASN A 46 -8.54 0.96 -11.78
N ASN A 47 -7.96 0.72 -10.60
CA ASN A 47 -8.36 -0.41 -9.77
C ASN A 47 -9.66 -0.09 -9.02
N ALA A 48 -10.62 -1.01 -9.05
CA ALA A 48 -11.84 -0.91 -8.23
C ALA A 48 -11.61 -1.31 -6.77
N GLU A 49 -10.53 -2.04 -6.51
CA GLU A 49 -10.10 -2.49 -5.19
C GLU A 49 -8.59 -2.36 -5.07
N VAL A 50 -8.14 -2.01 -3.87
CA VAL A 50 -6.72 -1.87 -3.53
C VAL A 50 -6.43 -2.62 -2.24
N THR A 51 -5.16 -2.93 -2.00
CA THR A 51 -4.73 -3.44 -0.70
C THR A 51 -4.41 -2.26 0.21
N ILE A 52 -4.97 -2.28 1.41
CA ILE A 52 -4.66 -1.32 2.48
C ILE A 52 -3.96 -2.04 3.64
N ALA A 53 -3.03 -1.36 4.30
CA ALA A 53 -2.45 -1.80 5.56
C ALA A 53 -2.27 -0.59 6.47
N GLY A 54 -2.37 -0.78 7.79
CA GLY A 54 -2.20 0.29 8.77
C GLY A 54 -1.42 -0.19 9.98
N LYS A 55 -1.03 0.74 10.85
CA LYS A 55 -0.31 0.37 12.09
C LYS A 55 -1.11 -0.57 12.99
N THR A 56 -2.44 -0.46 12.98
CA THR A 56 -3.34 -1.22 13.85
C THR A 56 -3.96 -2.42 13.16
N PHE A 57 -3.63 -2.70 11.89
CA PHE A 57 -4.15 -3.85 11.16
C PHE A 57 -3.28 -4.32 10.02
N ASP A 58 -3.26 -5.65 9.85
CA ASP A 58 -2.65 -6.30 8.70
C ASP A 58 -3.36 -5.96 7.39
N LYS A 59 -2.77 -6.37 6.27
CA LYS A 59 -3.29 -6.14 4.92
C LYS A 59 -4.74 -6.58 4.75
N ARG A 60 -5.54 -5.70 4.13
CA ARG A 60 -6.96 -5.92 3.80
C ARG A 60 -7.28 -5.37 2.42
N ILE A 61 -8.31 -5.93 1.78
CA ILE A 61 -8.86 -5.37 0.53
C ILE A 61 -9.79 -4.22 0.91
N SER A 62 -9.66 -3.11 0.19
CA SER A 62 -10.52 -1.95 0.32
C SER A 62 -11.07 -1.57 -1.04
N ARG A 63 -12.37 -1.27 -1.10
CA ARG A 63 -13.04 -0.80 -2.31
C ARG A 63 -12.75 0.66 -2.56
N VAL A 64 -12.55 1.00 -3.83
CA VAL A 64 -12.47 2.39 -4.30
C VAL A 64 -13.90 2.88 -4.56
N PHE A 65 -14.39 3.81 -3.74
CA PHE A 65 -15.74 4.34 -3.89
C PHE A 65 -15.82 5.57 -4.79
N TYR A 66 -14.76 6.37 -4.84
CA TYR A 66 -14.77 7.62 -5.58
C TYR A 66 -13.41 7.87 -6.21
N THR A 67 -13.44 8.37 -7.45
CA THR A 67 -12.27 8.86 -8.18
C THR A 67 -12.53 10.27 -8.71
N ASP A 68 -11.52 11.12 -8.60
CA ASP A 68 -11.53 12.48 -9.14
C ASP A 68 -10.19 12.74 -9.79
N ARG A 69 -10.11 12.41 -11.08
CA ARG A 69 -8.90 12.64 -11.89
C ARG A 69 -8.56 14.12 -12.04
N LYS A 70 -9.55 15.02 -11.91
CA LYS A 70 -9.29 16.46 -12.02
C LYS A 70 -8.49 16.93 -10.82
N HIS A 71 -8.91 16.57 -9.61
CA HIS A 71 -8.23 16.97 -8.38
C HIS A 71 -7.21 15.95 -7.89
N ASP A 72 -7.04 14.84 -8.61
CA ASP A 72 -6.18 13.72 -8.23
C ASP A 72 -6.52 13.20 -6.83
N LEU A 73 -7.81 12.92 -6.57
CA LEU A 73 -8.31 12.39 -5.30
C LEU A 73 -9.03 11.06 -5.51
N ALA A 74 -8.93 10.18 -4.52
CA ALA A 74 -9.76 8.99 -4.44
C ALA A 74 -10.19 8.71 -2.99
N PHE A 75 -11.39 8.14 -2.83
CA PHE A 75 -11.93 7.74 -1.53
C PHE A 75 -12.13 6.24 -1.46
N LEU A 76 -11.67 5.63 -0.38
CA LEU A 76 -11.68 4.19 -0.16
C LEU A 76 -12.53 3.82 1.04
N GLU A 77 -12.98 2.57 1.04
CA GLU A 77 -13.65 1.92 2.16
C GLU A 77 -12.69 1.73 3.35
N PRO A 78 -13.03 2.23 4.54
CA PRO A 78 -12.23 1.98 5.73
C PRO A 78 -12.47 0.57 6.28
N PRO A 79 -11.54 0.02 7.09
CA PRO A 79 -11.76 -1.23 7.80
C PRO A 79 -12.78 -0.99 8.94
N GLY A 80 -14.04 -1.38 8.72
CA GLY A 80 -15.18 -1.02 9.59
C GLY A 80 -15.17 -1.57 11.02
N ASP A 81 -14.28 -2.51 11.34
CA ASP A 81 -14.08 -3.13 12.66
C ASP A 81 -12.98 -2.46 13.50
N ILE A 82 -12.31 -1.42 12.96
CA ILE A 82 -11.14 -0.81 13.59
C ILE A 82 -11.41 0.64 13.98
N GLY A 83 -11.23 0.93 15.28
CA GLY A 83 -11.23 2.30 15.78
C GLY A 83 -9.96 3.05 15.36
N LEU A 84 -10.09 3.96 14.40
CA LEU A 84 -9.02 4.86 13.97
C LEU A 84 -9.17 6.26 14.61
N PRO A 85 -8.06 6.98 14.87
CA PRO A 85 -8.13 8.27 15.55
C PRO A 85 -8.81 9.34 14.68
N GLU A 86 -9.37 10.34 15.34
CA GLU A 86 -10.02 11.46 14.67
C GLU A 86 -8.98 12.47 14.21
N LEU A 87 -8.99 12.77 12.91
CA LEU A 87 -8.16 13.80 12.29
C LEU A 87 -9.06 14.98 11.89
N THR A 88 -8.58 16.19 12.11
CA THR A 88 -9.34 17.41 11.82
C THR A 88 -8.86 18.08 10.54
N LEU A 89 -9.81 18.58 9.74
CA LEU A 89 -9.51 19.39 8.57
C LEU A 89 -9.30 20.86 8.99
N GLY A 90 -8.27 21.47 8.41
CA GLY A 90 -7.95 22.89 8.59
C GLY A 90 -8.64 23.77 7.55
N ARG A 91 -8.19 25.03 7.45
CA ARG A 91 -8.74 26.02 6.51
C ARG A 91 -7.66 26.56 5.58
N TYR A 92 -7.90 26.44 4.28
CA TYR A 92 -6.99 26.92 3.24
C TYR A 92 -6.79 28.43 3.27
N GLU A 93 -7.84 29.19 3.57
CA GLU A 93 -7.86 30.66 3.54
C GLU A 93 -6.97 31.29 4.63
N THR A 94 -6.55 30.48 5.61
CA THR A 94 -5.71 30.93 6.72
C THR A 94 -4.22 30.73 6.49
N LEU A 95 -3.85 30.00 5.43
CA LEU A 95 -2.47 29.64 5.13
C LEU A 95 -1.66 30.84 4.64
N LYS A 96 -0.40 30.89 5.05
CA LYS A 96 0.57 31.91 4.64
C LYS A 96 1.87 31.27 4.17
N ASP A 97 2.54 31.95 3.26
CA ASP A 97 3.92 31.63 2.90
C ASP A 97 4.78 31.69 4.20
N GLY A 98 5.57 30.65 4.46
CA GLY A 98 6.39 30.49 5.66
C GLY A 98 5.73 29.71 6.81
N ASP A 99 4.44 29.36 6.73
CA ASP A 99 3.81 28.52 7.76
C ASP A 99 4.48 27.15 7.85
N ALA A 100 4.76 26.68 9.06
CA ALA A 100 5.35 25.37 9.30
C ALA A 100 4.36 24.25 8.99
N VAL A 101 4.86 23.20 8.33
CA VAL A 101 4.07 22.05 7.91
C VAL A 101 4.81 20.74 8.16
N ILE A 102 4.03 19.66 8.26
CA ILE A 102 4.50 18.28 8.33
C ILE A 102 3.82 17.51 7.22
N ALA A 103 4.62 16.90 6.34
CA ALA A 103 4.13 15.96 5.35
C ALA A 103 4.35 14.52 5.83
N ILE A 104 3.29 13.71 5.81
CA ILE A 104 3.27 12.38 6.40
C ILE A 104 2.93 11.33 5.33
N GLY A 105 3.61 10.18 5.33
CA GLY A 105 3.26 9.03 4.51
C GLY A 105 4.15 7.79 4.67
N HIS A 106 4.03 6.85 3.73
CA HIS A 106 4.74 5.57 3.67
C HIS A 106 5.64 5.53 2.41
N PRO A 107 6.81 6.19 2.43
CA PRO A 107 7.69 6.24 1.26
C PRO A 107 8.13 4.82 0.86
N TYR A 108 7.95 4.46 -0.41
CA TYR A 108 8.28 3.13 -0.96
C TYR A 108 7.61 1.92 -0.29
N GLY A 109 6.60 2.14 0.56
CA GLY A 109 6.01 1.08 1.36
C GLY A 109 6.77 0.72 2.63
N LEU A 110 7.83 1.47 2.94
CA LEU A 110 8.57 1.44 4.20
C LEU A 110 7.71 1.96 5.35
N ASN A 111 8.22 1.75 6.56
CA ASN A 111 7.72 2.36 7.78
C ASN A 111 7.38 3.85 7.60
N TYR A 112 6.24 4.22 8.19
CA TYR A 112 5.75 5.58 8.38
C TYR A 112 6.87 6.63 8.47
N THR A 113 6.79 7.66 7.63
CA THR A 113 7.72 8.79 7.56
C THR A 113 6.96 10.10 7.72
N ALA A 114 7.53 11.00 8.52
CA ALA A 114 7.07 12.37 8.66
C ALA A 114 8.24 13.32 8.36
N THR A 115 8.01 14.30 7.49
CA THR A 115 9.01 15.30 7.11
C THR A 115 8.49 16.68 7.44
N GLN A 116 9.33 17.49 8.08
CA GLN A 116 8.99 18.85 8.45
C GLN A 116 9.57 19.84 7.43
N GLY A 117 8.82 20.90 7.16
CA GLY A 117 9.24 22.02 6.32
C GLY A 117 8.31 23.20 6.53
N MET A 118 8.20 24.04 5.51
CA MET A 118 7.31 25.19 5.47
C MET A 118 6.62 25.33 4.12
N ILE A 119 5.55 26.12 4.10
CA ILE A 119 4.91 26.55 2.86
C ILE A 119 5.83 27.53 2.13
N SER A 120 6.40 27.10 1.01
CA SER A 120 7.15 27.99 0.12
C SER A 120 6.23 28.93 -0.64
N LYS A 121 5.05 28.45 -1.05
CA LYS A 121 4.03 29.26 -1.72
C LYS A 121 2.64 28.65 -1.58
N VAL A 122 1.65 29.42 -1.08
CA VAL A 122 0.27 28.93 -0.90
C VAL A 122 -0.46 28.68 -2.23
N ASP A 123 -0.41 29.63 -3.18
CA ASP A 123 -1.17 29.59 -4.44
C ASP A 123 -0.24 29.38 -5.65
N ARG A 124 0.30 28.17 -5.86
CA ARG A 124 0.91 27.82 -7.16
C ARG A 124 -0.13 27.28 -8.11
N ILE A 125 -0.32 27.96 -9.25
CA ILE A 125 -1.27 27.53 -10.26
C ILE A 125 -0.59 26.55 -11.23
N ARG A 126 -1.21 25.39 -11.43
CA ARG A 126 -0.84 24.39 -12.43
C ARG A 126 -2.11 23.74 -12.97
N ASP A 127 -2.23 23.65 -14.29
CA ASP A 127 -3.35 23.01 -14.98
C ASP A 127 -4.74 23.53 -14.52
N GLY A 128 -4.81 24.82 -14.18
CA GLY A 128 -6.04 25.48 -13.70
C GLY A 128 -6.37 25.22 -12.22
N LEU A 129 -5.53 24.49 -11.48
CA LEU A 129 -5.69 24.21 -10.06
C LEU A 129 -4.63 24.94 -9.23
N LYS A 130 -4.97 25.23 -7.97
CA LYS A 130 -4.06 25.80 -6.98
C LYS A 130 -3.42 24.67 -6.17
N PHE A 131 -2.12 24.78 -5.92
CA PHE A 131 -1.35 23.86 -5.11
C PHE A 131 -0.55 24.61 -4.05
N ILE A 132 -0.45 24.00 -2.87
CA ILE A 132 0.44 24.43 -1.80
C ILE A 132 1.83 23.88 -2.12
N GLN A 133 2.77 24.77 -2.41
CA GLN A 133 4.18 24.42 -2.59
C GLN A 133 4.87 24.39 -1.23
N ILE A 134 5.60 23.31 -0.97
CA ILE A 134 6.32 23.05 0.28
C ILE A 134 7.78 22.70 0.00
N ASP A 135 8.64 22.96 0.99
CA ASP A 135 10.04 22.51 0.99
C ASP A 135 10.30 21.29 1.90
N ALA A 136 9.25 20.75 2.51
CA ALA A 136 9.34 19.46 3.20
C ALA A 136 9.66 18.36 2.17
N ALA A 137 10.54 17.43 2.54
CA ALA A 137 10.98 16.36 1.66
C ALA A 137 9.82 15.40 1.32
N ILE A 138 9.32 15.49 0.08
CA ILE A 138 8.33 14.56 -0.46
C ILE A 138 9.05 13.54 -1.34
N ASN A 139 8.88 12.25 -1.02
CA ASN A 139 9.41 11.14 -1.80
C ASN A 139 8.26 10.28 -2.35
N PRO A 140 8.50 9.47 -3.39
CA PRO A 140 7.56 8.44 -3.82
C PRO A 140 7.05 7.61 -2.64
N GLY A 141 5.73 7.51 -2.52
CA GLY A 141 5.03 6.86 -1.41
C GLY A 141 4.40 7.83 -0.40
N ASN A 142 4.81 9.11 -0.34
CA ASN A 142 4.07 10.15 0.42
C ASN A 142 2.80 10.63 -0.31
N SER A 143 2.68 10.38 -1.62
CA SER A 143 1.50 10.72 -2.41
C SER A 143 0.23 10.13 -1.79
N GLY A 144 -0.78 10.97 -1.63
CA GLY A 144 -2.06 10.70 -1.00
C GLY A 144 -2.07 10.87 0.52
N GLY A 145 -0.90 11.06 1.15
CA GLY A 145 -0.78 11.35 2.57
C GLY A 145 -1.16 12.80 2.93
N PRO A 146 -1.42 13.10 4.21
CA PRO A 146 -1.85 14.42 4.63
C PRO A 146 -0.67 15.41 4.71
N LEU A 147 -0.94 16.66 4.35
CA LEU A 147 -0.13 17.83 4.72
C LEU A 147 -0.77 18.48 5.95
N VAL A 148 0.00 18.62 7.03
CA VAL A 148 -0.50 19.00 8.35
C VAL A 148 0.14 20.29 8.82
N ASN A 149 -0.64 21.21 9.39
CA ASN A 149 -0.12 22.45 9.97
C ASN A 149 0.35 22.28 11.43
N ALA A 150 0.92 23.33 12.03
CA ALA A 150 1.40 23.33 13.42
C ALA A 150 0.31 23.02 14.48
N ARG A 151 -0.98 23.23 14.16
CA ARG A 151 -2.11 22.86 15.04
C ARG A 151 -2.51 21.39 14.93
N GLY A 152 -1.88 20.65 14.01
CA GLY A 152 -2.21 19.27 13.71
C GLY A 152 -3.45 19.12 12.82
N GLU A 153 -3.86 20.16 12.11
CA GLU A 153 -4.99 20.11 11.18
C GLU A 153 -4.49 19.79 9.77
N ILE A 154 -5.25 18.99 9.02
CA ILE A 154 -4.95 18.66 7.62
C ILE A 154 -5.30 19.85 6.74
N ILE A 155 -4.30 20.38 6.05
CA ILE A 155 -4.44 21.56 5.17
C ILE A 155 -4.31 21.22 3.69
N GLY A 156 -3.94 19.98 3.37
CA GLY A 156 -3.90 19.47 2.01
C GLY A 156 -3.55 17.98 1.92
N VAL A 157 -3.49 17.48 0.70
CA VAL A 157 -3.11 16.11 0.35
C VAL A 157 -1.83 16.15 -0.48
N ASN A 158 -0.74 15.52 -0.03
CA ASN A 158 0.53 15.48 -0.75
C ASN A 158 0.31 14.79 -2.11
N THR A 159 0.70 15.44 -3.22
CA THR A 159 0.31 15.00 -4.57
C THR A 159 1.51 14.62 -5.42
N PHE A 160 2.39 15.57 -5.72
CA PHE A 160 3.50 15.37 -6.65
C PHE A 160 4.74 16.18 -6.27
N ILE A 161 5.86 15.84 -6.90
CA ILE A 161 7.12 16.58 -6.87
C ILE A 161 7.53 16.99 -8.28
N ILE A 162 8.38 18.00 -8.40
CA ILE A 162 9.09 18.27 -9.66
C ILE A 162 10.47 17.62 -9.60
N ARG A 163 10.69 16.60 -10.45
CA ARG A 163 11.97 15.89 -10.53
C ARG A 163 13.10 16.86 -10.93
N GLY A 164 14.20 16.83 -10.18
CA GLY A 164 15.35 17.72 -10.40
C GLY A 164 15.23 19.11 -9.77
N GLY A 165 14.12 19.41 -9.08
CA GLY A 165 14.05 20.50 -8.12
C GLY A 165 14.22 19.93 -6.72
N ASP A 166 15.35 20.21 -6.06
CA ASP A 166 15.56 19.78 -4.68
C ASP A 166 14.47 20.39 -3.78
N ASN A 167 13.79 19.53 -3.01
CA ASN A 167 12.74 19.91 -2.06
C ASN A 167 11.60 20.75 -2.66
N LEU A 168 11.09 20.37 -3.84
CA LEU A 168 9.94 21.03 -4.46
C LEU A 168 8.69 20.12 -4.46
N GLY A 169 8.02 20.07 -3.31
CA GLY A 169 6.80 19.30 -3.10
C GLY A 169 5.52 20.12 -3.31
N PHE A 170 4.45 19.46 -3.73
CA PHE A 170 3.15 20.07 -3.95
C PHE A 170 2.04 19.24 -3.30
N ALA A 171 1.15 19.93 -2.58
CA ALA A 171 -0.05 19.36 -2.00
C ALA A 171 -1.30 20.04 -2.56
N LEU A 172 -2.33 19.25 -2.85
CA LEU A 172 -3.65 19.74 -3.18
C LEU A 172 -4.31 20.35 -1.92
N PRO A 173 -4.78 21.60 -1.96
CA PRO A 173 -5.49 22.24 -0.86
C PRO A 173 -6.67 21.44 -0.31
N VAL A 174 -6.86 21.51 1.01
CA VAL A 174 -8.02 20.90 1.69
C VAL A 174 -9.37 21.41 1.18
N SER A 175 -9.42 22.61 0.58
CA SER A 175 -10.64 23.15 -0.04
C SER A 175 -11.14 22.31 -1.22
N TYR A 176 -10.25 21.77 -2.06
CA TYR A 176 -10.63 20.84 -3.13
C TYR A 176 -11.07 19.49 -2.58
N LEU A 177 -10.42 19.01 -1.51
CA LEU A 177 -10.85 17.80 -0.81
C LEU A 177 -12.27 17.96 -0.24
N LEU A 178 -12.57 19.09 0.41
CA LEU A 178 -13.92 19.41 0.89
C LEU A 178 -14.94 19.48 -0.24
N GLU A 179 -14.59 20.06 -1.39
CA GLU A 179 -15.45 20.07 -2.57
C GLU A 179 -15.76 18.65 -3.07
N ALA A 180 -14.75 17.79 -3.17
CA ALA A 180 -14.90 16.40 -3.57
C ALA A 180 -15.73 15.59 -2.55
N LEU A 181 -15.50 15.78 -1.26
CA LEU A 181 -16.27 15.14 -0.19
C LEU A 181 -17.75 15.56 -0.27
N ASN A 182 -18.05 16.85 -0.41
CA ASN A 182 -19.42 17.34 -0.52
C ASN A 182 -20.14 16.80 -1.77
N LEU A 183 -19.42 16.60 -2.87
CA LEU A 183 -19.96 15.99 -4.08
C LEU A 183 -20.29 14.50 -3.88
N TYR A 184 -19.41 13.77 -3.20
CA TYR A 184 -19.52 12.31 -3.03
C TYR A 184 -20.46 11.87 -1.89
N VAL A 185 -20.43 12.55 -0.73
CA VAL A 185 -21.16 12.15 0.48
C VAL A 185 -22.64 11.75 0.27
N PRO A 186 -23.43 12.43 -0.59
CA PRO A 186 -24.80 12.00 -0.88
C PRO A 186 -24.93 10.58 -1.47
N ASN A 187 -23.85 10.04 -2.05
CA ASN A 187 -23.78 8.74 -2.72
C ASN A 187 -22.83 7.78 -2.01
N ARG A 188 -22.64 7.97 -0.70
CA ARG A 188 -21.67 7.20 0.09
C ARG A 188 -21.92 5.69 -0.02
N GLY A 189 -20.83 4.95 -0.28
CA GLY A 189 -20.83 3.49 -0.45
C GLY A 189 -21.07 3.03 -1.89
N PHE A 190 -21.39 3.94 -2.81
CA PHE A 190 -21.56 3.63 -4.22
C PHE A 190 -20.32 4.06 -5.03
N PRO A 191 -19.87 3.22 -5.99
CA PRO A 191 -18.76 3.58 -6.85
C PRO A 191 -19.16 4.77 -7.74
N SER A 192 -18.29 5.76 -7.84
CA SER A 192 -18.57 7.01 -8.54
C SER A 192 -17.29 7.67 -9.06
N THR A 193 -17.42 8.54 -10.05
CA THR A 193 -16.29 9.32 -10.58
C THR A 193 -16.70 10.74 -10.93
N ARG A 194 -15.84 11.72 -10.63
CA ARG A 194 -16.03 13.08 -11.14
C ARG A 194 -15.54 13.15 -12.58
N CYS A 195 -16.41 13.56 -13.49
CA CYS A 195 -16.02 13.83 -14.86
C CYS A 195 -14.97 14.95 -14.90
N TYR A 196 -13.78 14.65 -15.41
CA TYR A 196 -12.66 15.61 -15.43
C TYR A 196 -12.93 16.84 -16.32
N SER A 197 -13.85 16.72 -17.29
CA SER A 197 -14.19 17.79 -18.23
C SER A 197 -15.20 18.78 -17.64
N CYS A 198 -16.38 18.31 -17.20
CA CYS A 198 -17.46 19.20 -16.73
C CYS A 198 -17.69 19.19 -15.21
N GLY A 199 -17.01 18.32 -14.45
CA GLY A 199 -17.18 18.19 -13.00
C GLY A 199 -18.43 17.43 -12.56
N PHE A 200 -19.25 16.94 -13.50
CA PHE A 200 -20.45 16.15 -13.18
C PHE A 200 -20.09 14.83 -12.48
N LEU A 201 -20.85 14.46 -11.46
CA LEU A 201 -20.68 13.18 -10.77
C LEU A 201 -21.35 12.05 -11.55
N VAL A 202 -20.55 11.10 -12.01
CA VAL A 202 -21.02 9.95 -12.77
C VAL A 202 -21.13 8.75 -11.83
N LEU A 203 -22.27 8.07 -11.92
CA LEU A 203 -22.69 6.90 -11.14
C LEU A 203 -23.04 5.76 -12.10
N PRO A 204 -23.03 4.49 -11.64
CA PRO A 204 -23.44 3.35 -12.46
C PRO A 204 -24.82 3.53 -13.09
N ASP A 205 -25.74 4.17 -12.39
CA ASP A 205 -27.13 4.35 -12.83
C ASP A 205 -27.31 5.49 -13.84
N ASN A 206 -26.35 6.41 -13.95
CA ASN A 206 -26.46 7.59 -14.83
C ASN A 206 -25.44 7.61 -15.99
N ILE A 207 -24.48 6.69 -16.00
CA ILE A 207 -23.45 6.63 -17.03
C ILE A 207 -24.06 6.30 -18.40
N ASP A 208 -23.77 7.13 -19.40
CA ASP A 208 -24.28 6.92 -20.75
C ASP A 208 -23.50 5.79 -21.43
N SER A 209 -24.24 4.82 -21.97
CA SER A 209 -23.69 3.69 -22.74
C SER A 209 -22.59 2.92 -21.98
N GLY A 210 -22.60 2.96 -20.65
CA GLY A 210 -21.60 2.31 -19.79
C GLY A 210 -20.22 2.96 -19.79
N LYS A 211 -20.02 4.10 -20.47
CA LYS A 211 -18.68 4.62 -20.77
C LYS A 211 -18.56 6.15 -20.80
N TYR A 212 -19.65 6.88 -21.04
CA TYR A 212 -19.60 8.32 -21.27
C TYR A 212 -20.31 9.10 -20.17
N CYS A 213 -19.77 10.28 -19.86
CA CYS A 213 -20.40 11.22 -18.95
C CYS A 213 -21.73 11.70 -19.56
N PRO A 214 -22.86 11.54 -18.86
CA PRO A 214 -24.18 11.91 -19.38
C PRO A 214 -24.35 13.42 -19.60
N SER A 215 -23.51 14.24 -18.96
CA SER A 215 -23.58 15.71 -19.04
C SER A 215 -22.81 16.29 -20.23
N CYS A 216 -21.69 15.70 -20.64
CA CYS A 216 -20.81 16.30 -21.66
C CYS A 216 -20.24 15.30 -22.68
N GLY A 217 -20.58 14.02 -22.60
CA GLY A 217 -20.12 12.98 -23.54
C GLY A 217 -18.65 12.58 -23.40
N THR A 218 -17.92 13.12 -22.41
CA THR A 218 -16.52 12.74 -22.16
C THR A 218 -16.45 11.30 -21.64
N GLU A 219 -15.50 10.50 -22.14
CA GLU A 219 -15.23 9.16 -21.62
C GLU A 219 -14.81 9.20 -20.15
N VAL A 220 -15.42 8.35 -19.33
CA VAL A 220 -15.18 8.25 -17.89
C VAL A 220 -15.10 6.78 -17.47
N VAL A 221 -14.41 6.53 -16.36
CA VAL A 221 -14.27 5.19 -15.78
C VAL A 221 -14.74 5.25 -14.34
N ILE A 222 -15.75 4.44 -14.01
CA ILE A 222 -16.21 4.26 -12.63
C ILE A 222 -15.38 3.13 -12.01
N PRO A 223 -14.89 3.27 -10.76
CA PRO A 223 -14.21 2.20 -10.04
C PRO A 223 -15.22 1.12 -9.60
N ALA A 224 -15.73 0.35 -10.56
CA ALA A 224 -16.67 -0.74 -10.29
C ALA A 224 -15.91 -2.07 -10.29
N VAL A 225 -16.11 -2.87 -9.24
CA VAL A 225 -15.57 -4.24 -9.21
C VAL A 225 -16.24 -5.00 -10.35
N PRO A 226 -15.47 -5.63 -11.25
CA PRO A 226 -16.06 -6.42 -12.32
C PRO A 226 -16.94 -7.51 -11.75
N GLU A 227 -18.09 -7.78 -12.37
CA GLU A 227 -19.03 -8.82 -11.92
C GLU A 227 -18.40 -10.21 -11.85
N LYS A 228 -17.31 -10.43 -12.62
CA LYS A 228 -16.53 -11.66 -12.60
C LYS A 228 -15.04 -11.34 -12.47
N GLU A 229 -14.43 -11.80 -11.39
CA GLU A 229 -12.98 -11.76 -11.22
C GLU A 229 -12.30 -12.61 -12.32
N ILE A 230 -11.11 -12.19 -12.76
CA ILE A 230 -10.30 -12.97 -13.69
C ILE A 230 -9.94 -14.28 -13.00
N GLU A 231 -10.50 -15.38 -13.52
CA GLU A 231 -10.16 -16.72 -13.04
C GLU A 231 -8.76 -17.09 -13.54
N PRO A 232 -7.83 -17.47 -12.65
CA PRO A 232 -6.55 -18.01 -13.09
C PRO A 232 -6.80 -19.31 -13.86
N VAL A 233 -5.88 -19.65 -14.75
CA VAL A 233 -5.89 -20.91 -15.49
C VAL A 233 -4.54 -21.60 -15.36
N GLY A 234 -4.51 -22.90 -15.66
CA GLY A 234 -3.29 -23.71 -15.61
C GLY A 234 -2.63 -23.70 -14.24
N VAL A 235 -1.31 -23.53 -14.21
CA VAL A 235 -0.47 -23.60 -13.01
C VAL A 235 -0.85 -22.53 -11.98
N ALA A 236 -1.16 -21.31 -12.42
CA ALA A 236 -1.60 -20.24 -11.53
C ALA A 236 -2.86 -20.62 -10.76
N LYS A 237 -3.81 -21.31 -11.41
CA LYS A 237 -5.01 -21.83 -10.75
C LYS A 237 -4.67 -22.89 -9.72
N THR A 238 -3.78 -23.82 -10.06
CA THR A 238 -3.32 -24.85 -9.13
C THR A 238 -2.68 -24.23 -7.89
N ILE A 239 -1.84 -23.20 -8.06
CA ILE A 239 -1.21 -22.47 -6.94
C ILE A 239 -2.28 -21.80 -6.05
N GLU A 240 -3.27 -21.13 -6.65
CA GLU A 240 -4.33 -20.51 -5.87
C GLU A 240 -5.21 -21.54 -5.15
N ASP A 241 -5.49 -22.69 -5.75
CA ASP A 241 -6.22 -23.78 -5.10
C ASP A 241 -5.43 -24.39 -3.92
N ILE A 242 -4.10 -24.41 -4.01
CA ILE A 242 -3.21 -24.80 -2.90
C ILE A 242 -3.23 -23.75 -1.80
N LEU A 243 -3.04 -22.47 -2.14
CA LEU A 243 -3.08 -21.40 -1.15
C LEU A 243 -4.43 -21.38 -0.40
N LYS A 244 -5.51 -21.67 -1.11
CA LYS A 244 -6.86 -21.76 -0.55
C LYS A 244 -7.00 -22.96 0.39
N SER A 245 -6.42 -24.11 0.05
CA SER A 245 -6.42 -25.29 0.94
C SER A 245 -5.61 -25.04 2.23
N LEU A 246 -4.61 -24.18 2.15
CA LEU A 246 -3.80 -23.71 3.29
C LEU A 246 -4.44 -22.56 4.08
N GLY A 247 -5.70 -22.21 3.78
CA GLY A 247 -6.46 -21.17 4.50
C GLY A 247 -5.99 -19.75 4.20
N LYS A 248 -5.29 -19.52 3.08
CA LYS A 248 -4.85 -18.18 2.67
C LYS A 248 -5.93 -17.48 1.86
N ASP A 249 -6.11 -16.19 2.11
CA ASP A 249 -6.96 -15.33 1.28
C ASP A 249 -6.23 -15.07 -0.05
N ILE A 250 -6.80 -15.60 -1.13
CA ILE A 250 -6.19 -15.54 -2.46
C ILE A 250 -6.14 -14.11 -3.00
N LYS A 251 -7.16 -13.31 -2.70
CA LYS A 251 -7.26 -11.95 -3.20
C LYS A 251 -6.20 -11.07 -2.55
N LEU A 252 -5.96 -11.25 -1.26
CA LEU A 252 -4.86 -10.60 -0.54
C LEU A 252 -3.49 -11.14 -0.92
N ALA A 253 -3.40 -12.43 -1.23
CA ALA A 253 -2.14 -13.04 -1.60
C ALA A 253 -1.66 -12.57 -2.98
N ARG A 254 -2.56 -12.31 -3.93
CA ARG A 254 -2.21 -12.03 -5.33
C ARG A 254 -1.51 -10.67 -5.49
N GLU A 255 -0.26 -10.69 -5.93
CA GLU A 255 0.51 -9.49 -6.30
C GLU A 255 0.63 -9.31 -7.82
N GLY A 256 0.26 -10.33 -8.61
CA GLY A 256 0.17 -10.28 -10.06
C GLY A 256 -0.35 -11.60 -10.63
N SER A 257 -0.39 -11.75 -11.96
CA SER A 257 -0.94 -12.96 -12.61
C SER A 257 -0.22 -14.26 -12.23
N ASN A 258 1.08 -14.16 -11.91
CA ASN A 258 1.94 -15.29 -11.54
C ASN A 258 2.75 -15.02 -10.25
N ASN A 259 2.30 -14.07 -9.42
CA ASN A 259 3.01 -13.69 -8.21
C ASN A 259 2.02 -13.62 -7.04
N TRP A 260 2.38 -14.26 -5.94
CA TRP A 260 1.62 -14.24 -4.69
C TRP A 260 2.56 -13.99 -3.52
N SER A 261 2.05 -13.38 -2.47
CA SER A 261 2.77 -13.20 -1.22
C SER A 261 1.83 -13.49 -0.05
N VAL A 262 2.29 -14.33 0.88
CA VAL A 262 1.55 -14.65 2.10
C VAL A 262 2.41 -14.43 3.33
N LYS A 263 1.76 -14.16 4.46
CA LYS A 263 2.40 -14.09 5.78
C LYS A 263 2.11 -15.38 6.55
N GLU A 264 3.14 -15.97 7.13
CA GLU A 264 3.05 -17.09 8.06
C GLU A 264 3.87 -16.72 9.30
N GLY A 265 3.19 -16.52 10.43
CA GLY A 265 3.79 -15.95 11.63
C GLY A 265 4.56 -14.66 11.32
N SER A 266 5.88 -14.67 11.53
CA SER A 266 6.76 -13.53 11.27
C SER A 266 7.40 -13.53 9.86
N ALA A 267 7.32 -14.65 9.14
CA ALA A 267 7.90 -14.79 7.82
C ALA A 267 6.94 -14.34 6.71
N ARG A 268 7.51 -13.71 5.67
CA ARG A 268 6.79 -13.42 4.42
C ARG A 268 7.29 -14.35 3.32
N ILE A 269 6.37 -15.10 2.74
CA ILE A 269 6.65 -16.07 1.68
C ILE A 269 6.14 -15.52 0.36
N ARG A 270 7.06 -15.33 -0.59
CA ARG A 270 6.76 -14.99 -1.98
C ARG A 270 6.69 -16.25 -2.81
N ILE A 271 5.63 -16.39 -3.59
CA ILE A 271 5.43 -17.49 -4.52
C ILE A 271 5.38 -16.90 -5.92
N THR A 272 6.28 -17.33 -6.78
CA THR A 272 6.37 -16.85 -8.16
C THR A 272 6.36 -18.02 -9.11
N TYR A 273 5.49 -17.96 -10.11
CA TYR A 273 5.50 -18.88 -11.23
C TYR A 273 6.13 -18.21 -12.45
N ASN A 274 7.18 -18.81 -12.99
CA ASN A 274 7.80 -18.34 -14.22
C ASN A 274 7.47 -19.33 -15.36
N PRO A 275 6.62 -18.93 -16.33
CA PRO A 275 6.20 -19.80 -17.43
C PRO A 275 7.31 -20.02 -18.48
N GLU A 276 8.37 -19.21 -18.50
CA GLU A 276 9.47 -19.37 -19.48
C GLU A 276 10.39 -20.54 -19.12
N ASN A 277 10.54 -20.80 -17.82
CA ASN A 277 11.41 -21.86 -17.31
C ASN A 277 10.67 -22.92 -16.49
N TYR A 278 9.33 -22.84 -16.43
CA TYR A 278 8.43 -23.83 -15.82
C TYR A 278 8.63 -24.02 -14.31
N PHE A 279 9.25 -23.05 -13.64
CA PHE A 279 9.51 -23.12 -12.20
C PHE A 279 8.49 -22.34 -11.38
N ILE A 280 8.14 -22.94 -10.25
CA ILE A 280 7.45 -22.30 -9.14
C ILE A 280 8.46 -22.15 -8.01
N ALA A 281 8.79 -20.90 -7.69
CA ALA A 281 9.66 -20.58 -6.57
C ALA A 281 8.80 -20.15 -5.38
N GLY A 282 9.10 -20.71 -4.20
CA GLY A 282 8.57 -20.28 -2.92
C GLY A 282 9.71 -19.77 -2.05
N ASP A 283 9.84 -18.46 -1.91
CA ASP A 283 10.91 -17.79 -1.17
C ASP A 283 10.37 -17.21 0.14
N ALA A 284 10.69 -17.83 1.26
CA ALA A 284 10.42 -17.31 2.58
C ALA A 284 11.59 -16.43 3.04
N TYR A 285 11.33 -15.12 3.11
CA TYR A 285 12.28 -14.16 3.63
C TYR A 285 12.14 -14.14 5.16
N LEU A 286 13.16 -14.63 5.85
CA LEU A 286 13.23 -14.73 7.30
C LEU A 286 13.85 -13.42 7.86
N CYS A 287 14.66 -13.55 8.90
CA CYS A 287 15.39 -12.51 9.57
C CYS A 287 16.66 -12.07 8.80
N GLN A 288 17.24 -10.96 9.26
CA GLN A 288 18.49 -10.42 8.74
C GLN A 288 19.69 -10.94 9.53
N LEU A 289 20.85 -10.97 8.87
CA LEU A 289 22.11 -11.37 9.47
C LEU A 289 22.40 -10.56 10.75
N PRO A 290 23.03 -11.18 11.77
CA PRO A 290 23.37 -10.50 13.01
C PRO A 290 24.37 -9.37 12.76
N VAL A 291 24.24 -8.28 13.52
CA VAL A 291 25.16 -7.13 13.46
C VAL A 291 26.54 -7.50 14.02
N GLU A 292 26.58 -8.42 15.01
CA GLU A 292 27.81 -8.86 15.65
C GLU A 292 28.63 -9.81 14.75
N PRO A 293 29.82 -9.42 14.27
CA PRO A 293 30.60 -10.24 13.33
C PRO A 293 31.02 -11.61 13.89
N ALA A 294 31.14 -11.73 15.21
CA ALA A 294 31.51 -12.96 15.89
C ALA A 294 30.46 -14.08 15.70
N ARG A 295 29.19 -13.74 15.49
CA ARG A 295 28.09 -14.70 15.32
C ARG A 295 27.96 -15.21 13.90
N ILE A 296 28.44 -14.44 12.92
CA ILE A 296 28.30 -14.72 11.48
C ILE A 296 28.91 -16.07 11.10
N LYS A 297 30.11 -16.39 11.60
CA LYS A 297 30.78 -17.67 11.27
C LYS A 297 29.98 -18.89 11.74
N ALA A 298 29.48 -18.85 12.97
CA ALA A 298 28.69 -19.94 13.53
C ALA A 298 27.37 -20.12 12.76
N LEU A 299 26.71 -19.00 12.43
CA LEU A 299 25.50 -18.98 11.61
C LEU A 299 25.72 -19.62 10.24
N TYR A 300 26.74 -19.22 9.48
CA TYR A 300 27.00 -19.84 8.16
C TYR A 300 27.25 -21.34 8.24
N HIS A 301 27.99 -21.80 9.24
CA HIS A 301 28.18 -23.23 9.47
C HIS A 301 26.86 -23.95 9.76
N PHE A 302 25.96 -23.32 10.53
CA PHE A 302 24.63 -23.87 10.78
C PHE A 302 23.82 -23.96 9.49
N LEU A 303 23.68 -22.86 8.72
CA LEU A 303 22.91 -22.84 7.48
C LEU A 303 23.38 -23.93 6.50
N LEU A 304 24.69 -24.06 6.30
CA LEU A 304 25.28 -25.08 5.43
C LEU A 304 24.98 -26.50 5.92
N LYS A 305 25.11 -26.77 7.22
CA LYS A 305 24.82 -28.09 7.79
C LYS A 305 23.34 -28.43 7.73
N GLU A 306 22.49 -27.45 7.96
CA GLU A 306 21.05 -27.65 8.02
C GLU A 306 20.48 -27.93 6.62
N ASN A 307 21.05 -27.34 5.57
CA ASN A 307 20.71 -27.65 4.17
C ASN A 307 20.85 -29.13 3.80
N TYR A 308 21.72 -29.91 4.47
CA TYR A 308 21.80 -31.36 4.24
C TYR A 308 20.61 -32.14 4.81
N LYS A 309 19.81 -31.53 5.68
CA LYS A 309 18.64 -32.15 6.32
C LYS A 309 17.32 -31.65 5.74
N LEU A 310 17.35 -30.52 5.05
CA LEU A 310 16.17 -29.88 4.50
C LEU A 310 15.76 -30.56 3.19
N ASN A 311 14.67 -31.33 3.26
CA ASN A 311 14.14 -32.05 2.11
C ASN A 311 13.40 -31.10 1.16
N GLY A 312 14.05 -30.69 0.08
CA GLY A 312 13.45 -29.83 -0.95
C GLY A 312 13.39 -28.34 -0.58
N LEU A 313 13.94 -27.95 0.58
CA LEU A 313 14.11 -26.56 0.97
C LEU A 313 15.61 -26.23 1.07
N VAL A 314 15.96 -24.98 0.80
CA VAL A 314 17.35 -24.51 0.86
C VAL A 314 17.41 -23.17 1.58
N LEU A 315 18.20 -23.11 2.65
CA LEU A 315 18.61 -21.86 3.29
C LEU A 315 19.74 -21.21 2.49
N SER A 316 19.57 -19.92 2.23
CA SER A 316 20.54 -19.09 1.53
C SER A 316 20.61 -17.69 2.17
N CYS A 317 21.60 -16.90 1.76
CA CYS A 317 21.71 -15.50 2.14
C CYS A 317 21.62 -14.63 0.89
N VAL A 318 20.63 -13.74 0.83
CA VAL A 318 20.44 -12.78 -0.25
C VAL A 318 20.58 -11.38 0.33
N LYS A 319 21.67 -10.68 -0.02
CA LYS A 319 22.10 -9.45 0.65
C LYS A 319 22.25 -9.68 2.16
N GLN A 320 21.46 -8.99 2.99
CA GLN A 320 21.45 -9.16 4.45
C GLN A 320 20.36 -10.12 4.93
N ASN A 321 19.50 -10.63 4.04
CA ASN A 321 18.37 -11.47 4.44
C ASN A 321 18.75 -12.95 4.38
N ILE A 322 18.31 -13.71 5.37
CA ILE A 322 18.30 -15.16 5.31
C ILE A 322 17.00 -15.59 4.62
N VAL A 323 17.11 -16.44 3.61
CA VAL A 323 15.98 -16.86 2.77
C VAL A 323 15.91 -18.37 2.76
N LEU A 324 14.72 -18.91 3.04
CA LEU A 324 14.39 -20.33 2.88
C LEU A 324 13.60 -20.50 1.60
N SER A 325 14.18 -21.17 0.61
CA SER A 325 13.61 -21.30 -0.73
C SER A 325 13.18 -22.72 -1.03
N SER A 326 12.10 -22.87 -1.79
CA SER A 326 11.64 -24.10 -2.43
C SER A 326 11.50 -23.87 -3.93
N ILE A 327 11.87 -24.85 -4.75
CA ILE A 327 11.66 -24.82 -6.20
C ILE A 327 10.90 -26.07 -6.60
N ILE A 328 9.84 -25.91 -7.39
CA ILE A 328 8.98 -26.98 -7.90
C ILE A 328 8.86 -26.80 -9.41
N TYR A 329 8.97 -27.87 -10.19
CA TYR A 329 8.60 -27.84 -11.60
C TYR A 329 7.07 -27.88 -11.73
N ASP A 330 6.52 -27.11 -12.66
CA ASP A 330 5.07 -27.07 -12.87
C ASP A 330 4.46 -28.42 -13.29
N LEU A 331 5.24 -29.28 -13.95
CA LEU A 331 4.83 -30.64 -14.32
C LEU A 331 4.65 -31.56 -13.11
N ASP A 332 5.33 -31.26 -12.01
CA ASP A 332 5.33 -32.08 -10.79
C ASP A 332 4.30 -31.58 -9.76
N ILE A 333 3.65 -30.43 -10.00
CA ILE A 333 2.73 -29.83 -9.04
C ILE A 333 1.28 -30.29 -9.28
N THR A 334 0.73 -30.95 -8.26
CA THR A 334 -0.71 -31.17 -8.09
C THR A 334 -1.19 -30.38 -6.88
N LYS A 335 -2.51 -30.31 -6.69
CA LYS A 335 -3.06 -29.68 -5.48
C LYS A 335 -2.52 -30.34 -4.21
N GLU A 336 -2.43 -31.67 -4.18
CA GLU A 336 -2.00 -32.44 -3.02
C GLU A 336 -0.50 -32.28 -2.76
N SER A 337 0.33 -32.51 -3.78
CA SER A 337 1.80 -32.40 -3.66
C SER A 337 2.23 -30.96 -3.38
N GLY A 338 1.65 -29.99 -4.08
CA GLY A 338 1.91 -28.57 -3.84
C GLY A 338 1.44 -28.11 -2.46
N THR A 339 0.30 -28.60 -1.95
CA THR A 339 -0.14 -28.33 -0.57
C THR A 339 0.90 -28.84 0.43
N ALA A 340 1.41 -30.06 0.25
CA ALA A 340 2.42 -30.62 1.14
C ALA A 340 3.72 -29.80 1.13
N VAL A 341 4.20 -29.40 -0.06
CA VAL A 341 5.44 -28.62 -0.20
C VAL A 341 5.29 -27.22 0.38
N LEU A 342 4.23 -26.48 0.02
CA LEU A 342 4.03 -25.12 0.53
C LEU A 342 3.72 -25.10 2.03
N HIS A 343 2.96 -26.08 2.55
CA HIS A 343 2.77 -26.22 3.99
C HIS A 343 4.10 -26.49 4.71
N HIS A 344 4.97 -27.33 4.13
CA HIS A 344 6.30 -27.59 4.70
C HIS A 344 7.15 -26.32 4.73
N LEU A 345 7.17 -25.56 3.63
CA LEU A 345 7.86 -24.27 3.54
C LEU A 345 7.33 -23.29 4.58
N PHE A 346 6.02 -23.10 4.70
CA PHE A 346 5.40 -22.14 5.63
C PHE A 346 5.75 -22.46 7.08
N ARG A 347 5.59 -23.72 7.48
CA ARG A 347 5.91 -24.17 8.83
C ARG A 347 7.40 -24.01 9.15
N LYS A 348 8.29 -24.36 8.21
CA LYS A 348 9.73 -24.24 8.40
C LYS A 348 10.21 -22.79 8.38
N ALA A 349 9.56 -21.92 7.60
CA ALA A 349 9.87 -20.51 7.59
C ALA A 349 9.69 -19.89 8.97
N ASP A 350 8.52 -20.09 9.60
CA ASP A 350 8.24 -19.56 10.93
C ASP A 350 9.19 -20.14 11.99
N GLU A 351 9.40 -21.47 11.97
CA GLU A 351 10.32 -22.18 12.87
C GLU A 351 11.76 -21.62 12.79
N TYR A 352 12.31 -21.47 11.57
CA TYR A 352 13.67 -20.97 11.40
C TYR A 352 13.78 -19.48 11.65
N ASP A 353 12.74 -18.68 11.34
CA ASP A 353 12.80 -17.25 11.61
C ASP A 353 13.05 -17.00 13.11
N ASP A 354 12.22 -17.61 13.96
CA ASP A 354 12.34 -17.50 15.41
C ASP A 354 13.64 -18.11 15.95
N TYR A 355 14.00 -19.31 15.49
CA TYR A 355 15.22 -19.98 15.92
C TYR A 355 16.49 -19.16 15.63
N LEU A 356 16.58 -18.57 14.43
CA LEU A 356 17.74 -17.79 14.01
C LEU A 356 17.89 -16.50 14.82
N LYS A 357 16.76 -15.82 15.12
CA LYS A 357 16.74 -14.65 16.01
C LYS A 357 17.22 -15.00 17.41
N GLN A 358 16.74 -16.11 17.98
CA GLN A 358 17.06 -16.54 19.34
C GLN A 358 18.50 -17.03 19.50
N GLU A 359 18.95 -17.94 18.64
CA GLU A 359 20.26 -18.62 18.81
C GLU A 359 21.43 -17.84 18.22
N TYR A 360 21.21 -17.14 17.10
CA TYR A 360 22.29 -16.48 16.36
C TYR A 360 22.24 -14.95 16.47
N GLY A 361 21.24 -14.39 17.18
CA GLY A 361 21.07 -12.95 17.32
C GLY A 361 20.76 -12.26 15.99
N CYS A 362 20.13 -12.99 15.06
CA CYS A 362 19.65 -12.40 13.81
C CYS A 362 18.64 -11.29 14.12
N VAL A 363 18.61 -10.27 13.27
CA VAL A 363 17.78 -9.09 13.49
C VAL A 363 16.44 -9.30 12.79
N GLU A 364 15.36 -8.80 13.41
CA GLU A 364 14.06 -8.78 12.77
C GLU A 364 14.15 -8.06 11.41
N ARG A 365 13.49 -8.63 10.41
CA ARG A 365 13.52 -8.04 9.08
C ARG A 365 12.79 -6.70 9.14
N LEU A 366 13.50 -5.62 8.82
CA LEU A 366 12.85 -4.36 8.47
C LEU A 366 12.01 -4.63 7.23
N GLU A 367 10.68 -4.58 7.35
CA GLU A 367 9.82 -4.62 6.16
C GLU A 367 10.18 -3.42 5.28
N GLU A 368 10.79 -3.70 4.14
CA GLU A 368 11.07 -2.71 3.09
C GLU A 368 9.77 -2.25 2.42
#